data_AF-A0A851ETH4-F1
#
_entry.id   AF-A0A851ETH4-F1
#
_cell.length_a   1.000
_cell.length_b   1.000
_cell.length_c   1.000
_cell.angle_alpha   90.00
_cell.angle_beta   90.00
_cell.angle_gamma   90.00
#
_symmetry.space_group_name_H-M   'P 1'
#
loop_
_entity.id
_entity.type
_entity.pdbx_description
1 polymer ?
#
loop_
_entity_poly.entity_id
_entity_poly.type
_entity_poly.pdbx_seq_one_letter_code
_entity_poly.pdbx_strand_id
1 'polypeptide(L)'
;SGWCPLSPAGAQTTQILLEPPWMPAVLWDRVILTCSGTPGNTIWYKDGQDWWQEGPDSFVVTQTGTYECERPGSGLSPTVQV
;
A
#
# COMPACT_ATOMS: atom_id res chain seq x y z
N SER A 1 -16.82 35.69 3.50
CA SER A 1 -15.56 35.18 4.07
C SER A 1 -15.58 33.67 3.98
N GLY A 2 -14.94 33.11 2.96
CA GLY A 2 -14.82 31.65 2.80
C GLY A 2 -13.71 31.13 3.70
N TRP A 3 -14.06 30.25 4.64
CA TRP A 3 -13.09 29.57 5.48
C TRP A 3 -12.89 28.18 4.88
N CYS A 4 -11.73 27.91 4.30
CA CYS A 4 -11.31 26.54 4.02
C CYS A 4 -10.88 25.93 5.37
N PRO A 5 -11.56 24.91 5.90
CA PRO A 5 -11.02 24.20 7.04
C PRO A 5 -9.72 23.54 6.59
N LEU A 6 -8.61 23.93 7.24
CA LEU A 6 -7.34 23.24 7.15
C LEU A 6 -7.60 21.76 7.40
N SER A 7 -7.28 20.93 6.41
CA SER A 7 -7.33 19.47 6.53
C SER A 7 -6.63 19.06 7.83
N PRO A 8 -7.27 18.25 8.69
CA PRO A 8 -6.65 17.85 9.94
C PRO A 8 -5.34 17.13 9.62
N ALA A 9 -4.34 17.47 10.43
CA ALA A 9 -3.01 16.89 10.55
C ALA A 9 -2.78 15.61 9.74
N GLY A 10 -1.70 15.61 8.94
CA GLY A 10 -1.21 14.41 8.26
C GLY A 10 -1.04 13.26 9.25
N ALA A 11 -2.08 12.45 9.39
CA ALA A 11 -1.94 11.06 9.76
C ALA A 11 -0.98 10.50 8.73
N GLN A 12 0.10 9.87 9.18
CA GLN A 12 0.98 9.14 8.29
C GLN A 12 0.15 7.97 7.75
N THR A 13 -0.63 8.20 6.70
CA THR A 13 -1.53 7.19 6.12
C THR A 13 -0.66 6.13 5.47
N THR A 14 -0.95 4.88 5.75
CA THR A 14 -0.27 3.77 5.08
C THR A 14 -0.57 3.83 3.58
N GLN A 15 0.44 3.70 2.72
CA GLN A 15 0.26 3.71 1.26
C GLN A 15 1.12 2.64 0.60
N ILE A 16 0.62 2.03 -0.46
CA ILE A 16 1.39 1.12 -1.30
C ILE A 16 1.99 1.89 -2.47
N LEU A 17 3.31 1.81 -2.62
CA LEU A 17 4.04 2.30 -3.78
C LEU A 17 4.31 1.16 -4.76
N LEU A 18 4.01 1.39 -6.03
CA LEU A 18 4.24 0.48 -7.16
C LEU A 18 5.50 0.90 -7.92
N GLU A 19 6.46 0.00 -8.06
CA GLU A 19 7.65 0.22 -8.88
C GLU A 19 7.78 -0.85 -9.99
N PRO A 20 7.92 -0.45 -11.28
CA PRO A 20 7.97 0.92 -11.82
C PRO A 20 6.57 1.55 -12.07
N PRO A 21 6.32 2.82 -11.73
CA PRO A 21 4.98 3.41 -11.78
C PRO A 21 4.41 3.71 -13.18
N TRP A 22 5.17 3.53 -14.27
CA TRP A 22 4.81 3.99 -15.62
C TRP A 22 4.61 2.88 -16.68
N MET A 23 4.71 1.60 -16.31
CA MET A 23 4.57 0.50 -17.28
C MET A 23 3.11 0.01 -17.39
N PRO A 24 2.61 -0.41 -18.56
CA PRO A 24 1.25 -0.95 -18.72
C PRO A 24 1.16 -2.39 -18.21
N ALA A 25 0.11 -2.72 -17.42
CA ALA A 25 -0.13 -4.01 -16.72
C ALA A 25 0.25 -5.28 -17.52
N VAL A 26 0.10 -5.22 -18.84
CA VAL A 26 0.42 -6.30 -19.80
C VAL A 26 1.91 -6.67 -19.89
N LEU A 27 2.82 -5.79 -19.45
CA LEU A 27 4.28 -6.00 -19.43
C LEU A 27 4.84 -6.29 -18.03
N TRP A 28 3.99 -6.39 -16.99
CA TRP A 28 4.43 -6.57 -15.61
C TRP A 28 4.61 -8.05 -15.30
N ASP A 29 5.73 -8.61 -15.72
CA ASP A 29 6.14 -9.94 -15.26
C ASP A 29 6.45 -9.90 -13.75
N ARG A 30 6.86 -8.73 -13.22
CA ARG A 30 7.26 -8.47 -11.82
C ARG A 30 7.02 -7.02 -11.42
N VAL A 31 6.31 -6.81 -10.31
CA VAL A 31 6.05 -5.50 -9.70
C VAL A 31 6.66 -5.48 -8.31
N ILE A 32 7.22 -4.37 -7.84
CA ILE A 32 7.58 -4.23 -6.44
C ILE A 32 6.46 -3.45 -5.74
N LEU A 33 5.87 -4.06 -4.72
CA LEU A 33 4.99 -3.38 -3.78
C LEU A 33 5.80 -2.99 -2.57
N THR A 34 5.75 -1.71 -2.23
CA THR A 34 6.37 -1.17 -1.02
C THR A 34 5.31 -0.54 -0.13
N CYS A 35 5.16 -1.02 1.09
CA CYS A 35 4.33 -0.38 2.10
C CYS A 35 5.08 0.81 2.68
N SER A 36 4.44 1.97 2.68
CA SER A 36 4.92 3.21 3.29
C SER A 36 4.00 3.61 4.43
N GLY A 37 4.53 4.30 5.43
CA GLY A 37 3.83 4.63 6.66
C GLY A 37 4.79 4.61 7.85
N THR A 38 4.25 4.59 9.06
CA THR A 38 5.06 4.44 10.28
C THR A 38 5.84 3.11 10.24
N PRO A 39 7.13 3.06 10.65
CA PRO A 39 7.90 1.81 10.68
C PRO A 39 7.29 0.80 11.66
N GLY A 40 7.26 -0.48 11.30
CA GLY A 40 6.75 -1.54 12.15
C GLY A 40 6.39 -2.79 11.36
N ASN A 41 5.82 -3.78 12.06
CA ASN A 41 5.33 -5.00 11.42
C ASN A 41 4.23 -4.65 10.41
N THR A 42 4.44 -5.04 9.16
CA THR A 42 3.47 -4.83 8.09
C THR A 42 2.57 -6.06 7.97
N ILE A 43 1.25 -5.86 7.96
CA ILE A 43 0.29 -6.91 7.62
C ILE A 43 -0.12 -6.69 6.17
N TRP A 44 0.05 -7.70 5.33
CA TRP A 44 -0.35 -7.65 3.93
C TRP A 44 -1.63 -8.43 3.71
N TYR A 45 -2.52 -7.82 2.94
CA TYR A 45 -3.75 -8.42 2.48
C TYR A 45 -3.70 -8.57 0.97
N LYS A 46 -4.22 -9.70 0.49
CA LYS A 46 -4.42 -9.97 -0.93
C LYS A 46 -5.87 -10.37 -1.14
N ASP A 47 -6.55 -9.71 -2.07
CA ASP A 47 -7.95 -9.94 -2.39
C ASP A 47 -8.87 -9.85 -1.15
N GLY A 48 -8.52 -8.95 -0.22
CA GLY A 48 -9.22 -8.71 1.05
C GLY A 48 -8.96 -9.75 2.16
N GLN A 49 -8.08 -10.73 1.93
CA GLN A 49 -7.73 -11.75 2.91
C GLN A 49 -6.35 -11.49 3.51
N ASP A 50 -6.16 -11.80 4.80
CA ASP A 50 -4.85 -11.79 5.44
C ASP A 50 -3.93 -12.79 4.74
N TRP A 51 -2.90 -12.27 4.10
CA TRP A 51 -1.99 -13.09 3.31
C TRP A 51 -0.65 -13.26 4.00
N TRP A 52 -0.12 -12.18 4.61
CA TRP A 52 1.17 -12.23 5.29
C TRP A 52 1.18 -11.31 6.51
N GLN A 53 1.20 -11.92 7.70
CA GLN A 53 1.41 -11.21 8.97
C GLN A 53 2.91 -11.01 9.20
N GLU A 54 3.32 -9.79 9.55
CA GLU A 54 4.74 -9.41 9.71
C GLU A 54 5.57 -9.56 8.43
N GLY A 55 4.96 -9.23 7.29
CA GLY A 55 5.65 -9.23 6.01
C GLY A 55 6.69 -8.11 5.90
N PRO A 56 7.63 -8.22 4.96
CA PRO A 56 8.61 -7.19 4.68
C PRO A 56 7.94 -5.89 4.23
N ASP A 57 8.67 -4.78 4.36
CA ASP A 57 8.20 -3.47 3.89
C ASP A 57 8.04 -3.43 2.37
N SER A 58 8.79 -4.26 1.63
CA SER A 58 8.63 -4.40 0.19
C SER A 58 8.81 -5.84 -0.29
N PHE A 59 8.12 -6.20 -1.35
CA PHE A 59 8.23 -7.51 -1.98
C PHE A 59 7.85 -7.47 -3.47
N VAL A 60 8.26 -8.51 -4.20
CA VAL A 60 7.95 -8.66 -5.61
C VAL A 60 6.64 -9.43 -5.79
N VAL A 61 5.71 -8.86 -6.56
CA VAL A 61 4.45 -9.46 -6.98
C VAL A 61 4.54 -9.87 -8.44
N THR A 62 4.09 -11.09 -8.73
CA THR A 62 3.93 -11.63 -10.09
C THR A 62 2.48 -12.01 -10.39
N GLN A 63 1.59 -11.83 -9.43
CA GLN A 63 0.20 -12.24 -9.50
C GLN A 63 -0.69 -11.01 -9.51
N THR A 64 -1.58 -10.94 -10.49
CA THR A 64 -2.65 -9.95 -10.51
C THR A 64 -3.58 -10.16 -9.32
N GLY A 65 -4.15 -9.07 -8.83
CA GLY A 65 -5.06 -9.08 -7.68
C GLY A 65 -5.13 -7.71 -7.03
N THR A 66 -5.89 -7.62 -5.95
CA THR A 66 -5.90 -6.42 -5.11
C THR A 66 -5.00 -6.60 -3.90
N TYR A 67 -4.24 -5.57 -3.58
CA TYR A 67 -3.26 -5.57 -2.51
C TYR A 67 -3.50 -4.38 -1.57
N GLU A 68 -3.41 -4.67 -0.29
CA GLU A 68 -3.51 -3.69 0.80
C GLU A 68 -2.43 -4.00 1.83
N CYS A 69 -1.94 -2.97 2.52
CA CYS A 69 -1.06 -3.15 3.66
C CYS A 69 -1.58 -2.36 4.86
N GLU A 70 -1.46 -2.96 6.04
CA GLU A 70 -1.75 -2.31 7.30
C GLU A 70 -0.47 -2.17 8.10
N ARG A 71 -0.30 -1.00 8.72
CA ARG A 71 0.75 -0.79 9.72
C ARG A 71 0.18 -0.26 11.03
N PRO A 72 0.70 -0.73 12.17
CA PRO A 72 0.30 -0.24 13.47
C PRO A 72 0.58 1.26 13.58
N GLY A 73 -0.46 2.05 13.90
CA GLY A 73 -0.37 3.50 14.06
C GLY A 73 -0.64 4.32 12.79
N SER A 74 -0.61 3.71 11.60
CA SER A 74 -0.91 4.35 10.31
C SER A 74 -2.21 3.86 9.65
N GLY A 75 -2.72 2.71 10.10
CA GLY A 75 -3.97 2.12 9.61
C GLY A 75 -3.80 1.31 8.32
N LEU A 76 -4.92 0.98 7.68
CA LEU A 76 -4.97 0.25 6.42
C LEU A 76 -4.73 1.19 5.23
N SER A 77 -3.96 0.72 4.24
CA SER A 77 -3.73 1.46 2.99
C SER A 77 -4.94 1.45 2.07
N PRO A 78 -5.02 2.39 1.12
CA PRO A 78 -5.91 2.23 -0.03
C PRO A 78 -5.60 0.95 -0.80
N THR A 79 -6.63 0.37 -1.41
CA THR A 79 -6.52 -0.83 -2.25
C THR A 79 -5.81 -0.50 -3.56
N VAL A 80 -4.77 -1.28 -3.88
CA VAL A 80 -4.04 -1.17 -5.15
C VAL A 80 -4.30 -2.42 -5.99
N GLN A 81 -4.61 -2.21 -7.27
CA GLN A 81 -4.77 -3.30 -8.23
C GLN A 81 -3.49 -3.47 -9.06
N VAL A 82 -3.01 -4.71 -9.11
CA VAL A 82 -1.91 -5.19 -9.97
C VAL A 82 -2.51 -6.05 -11.07
#